data_AF-E0RR48-F1
#
_entry.id   AF-E0RR48-F1
#
_cell.length_a   1.000
_cell.length_b   1.000
_cell.length_c   1.000
_cell.angle_alpha   90.00
_cell.angle_beta   90.00
_cell.angle_gamma   90.00
#
_symmetry.space_group_name_H-M   'P 1'
#
loop_
_entity.id
_entity.type
_entity.pdbx_description
1 polymer ?
#
loop_
_entity_poly.entity_id
_entity_poly.type
_entity_poly.pdbx_seq_one_letter_code
_entity_poly.pdbx_strand_id
1 'polypeptide(L)'
;MGMIVRGLTSCIIRPNTSICKRKRRGIPMERSATIPDAALDLMRRFFENPMLSSFTPLQREERIIQLLGQQGDVLAPRLIRDYFPGSTWNQVLALLVPALRNVTNEALFPRLEEIVRGLSWKFLALLDEKPIPHAQVADQVLAFLRKVLARQDARLAFTGPSTALFHRVLDRYLEAICAERGYVYFELSKVERLSMGKEELGGFLSTLLLLRPALYLLTPDSGTDFRERVSGVVRASFAERLSRALAREIPLLPAKVVEAAVLSHVSFEENPGLPASSRLVAVFSHRCRSYRPDITVDRGAESPDRSWFAAARRTWRLYGFDLKMLDELYRISAEYGW
;
A
#
# COMPACT_ATOMS: atom_id res chain seq x y z
N MET A 1 -56.84 51.96 17.69
CA MET A 1 -55.36 51.96 17.78
C MET A 1 -54.92 50.54 17.48
N GLY A 2 -54.24 50.16 16.40
CA GLY A 2 -53.33 50.83 15.47
C GLY A 2 -52.13 49.89 15.26
N MET A 3 -51.63 49.77 14.02
CA MET A 3 -50.48 48.95 13.52
C MET A 3 -50.85 47.51 13.13
N ILE A 4 -50.88 47.07 11.86
CA ILE A 4 -49.97 47.17 10.70
C ILE A 4 -48.60 46.52 10.94
N VAL A 5 -48.43 45.28 10.44
CA VAL A 5 -47.15 44.61 10.14
C VAL A 5 -47.37 43.77 8.86
N ARG A 6 -47.10 44.30 7.66
CA ARG A 6 -45.92 44.03 6.78
C ARG A 6 -45.49 42.55 6.82
N GLY A 7 -45.65 41.74 5.77
CA GLY A 7 -45.15 41.94 4.42
C GLY A 7 -43.84 41.16 4.25
N LEU A 8 -43.91 39.84 4.01
CA LEU A 8 -42.77 39.00 3.66
C LEU A 8 -42.85 38.64 2.17
N THR A 9 -41.99 39.28 1.40
CA THR A 9 -41.73 39.05 -0.01
C THR A 9 -40.98 37.74 -0.21
N SER A 10 -41.50 36.93 -1.13
CA SER A 10 -40.90 35.70 -1.63
C SER A 10 -39.65 35.99 -2.47
N CYS A 11 -38.46 35.62 -1.99
CA CYS A 11 -37.27 35.53 -2.84
C CYS A 11 -37.22 34.16 -3.52
N ILE A 12 -37.63 34.13 -4.79
CA ILE A 12 -37.49 32.98 -5.69
C ILE A 12 -36.02 32.95 -6.15
N ILE A 13 -35.23 32.05 -5.56
CA ILE A 13 -33.87 31.75 -5.99
C ILE A 13 -33.96 30.77 -7.18
N ARG A 14 -33.65 31.25 -8.39
CA ARG A 14 -33.49 30.38 -9.57
C ARG A 14 -32.12 29.70 -9.54
N PRO A 15 -32.02 28.37 -9.69
CA PRO A 15 -30.74 27.70 -9.85
C PRO A 15 -30.19 27.91 -11.27
N ASN A 16 -29.01 28.51 -11.35
CA ASN A 16 -28.28 28.73 -12.59
C ASN A 16 -27.46 27.46 -12.90
N THR A 17 -28.05 26.51 -13.63
CA THR A 17 -27.38 25.30 -14.10
C THR A 17 -26.59 25.58 -15.37
N SER A 18 -25.41 26.19 -15.24
CA SER A 18 -24.41 26.25 -16.32
C SER A 18 -23.63 24.92 -16.37
N ILE A 19 -24.16 23.97 -17.14
CA ILE A 19 -23.49 22.71 -17.47
C ILE A 19 -22.28 23.02 -18.34
N CYS A 20 -21.12 23.16 -17.70
CA CYS A 20 -19.83 23.32 -18.34
C CYS A 20 -19.43 21.98 -18.99
N LYS A 21 -19.76 21.81 -20.28
CA LYS A 21 -19.32 20.67 -21.11
C LYS A 21 -17.80 20.75 -21.29
N ARG A 22 -17.03 20.20 -20.34
CA ARG A 22 -15.59 19.94 -20.52
C ARG A 22 -15.41 18.93 -21.65
N LYS A 23 -15.06 19.45 -22.82
CA LYS A 23 -14.58 18.72 -24.00
C LYS A 23 -13.41 17.82 -23.55
N ARG A 24 -13.65 16.52 -23.38
CA ARG A 24 -12.59 15.53 -23.12
C ARG A 24 -11.67 15.54 -24.34
N ARG A 25 -10.56 16.27 -24.26
CA ARG A 25 -9.48 16.16 -25.25
C ARG A 25 -8.99 14.72 -25.17
N GLY A 26 -9.15 13.97 -26.26
CA GLY A 26 -8.59 12.62 -26.37
C GLY A 26 -7.10 12.72 -26.13
N ILE A 27 -6.62 12.03 -25.10
CA ILE A 27 -5.19 11.88 -24.84
C ILE A 27 -4.67 11.07 -26.04
N PRO A 28 -3.71 11.58 -26.83
CA PRO A 28 -3.10 10.78 -27.88
C PRO A 28 -2.54 9.52 -27.24
N MET A 29 -3.00 8.34 -27.68
CA MET A 29 -2.38 7.08 -27.31
C MET A 29 -0.95 7.11 -27.87
N GLU A 30 0.01 7.46 -27.02
CA GLU A 30 1.43 7.27 -27.29
C GLU A 30 1.61 5.81 -27.72
N ARG A 31 2.14 5.60 -28.93
CA ARG A 31 2.59 4.28 -29.35
C ARG A 31 3.61 3.84 -28.32
N SER A 32 3.24 2.84 -27.51
CA SER A 32 4.11 2.16 -26.56
C SER A 32 5.43 1.85 -27.26
N ALA A 33 6.50 2.57 -26.93
CA ALA A 33 7.82 2.29 -27.47
C ALA A 33 8.13 0.82 -27.17
N THR A 34 8.41 0.04 -28.21
CA THR A 34 8.80 -1.36 -28.03
C THR A 34 10.07 -1.39 -27.21
N ILE A 35 10.04 -2.06 -26.05
CA ILE A 35 11.20 -2.19 -25.17
C ILE A 35 12.21 -3.08 -25.89
N PRO A 36 13.47 -2.65 -26.10
CA PRO A 36 14.47 -3.47 -26.76
C PRO A 36 14.80 -4.74 -25.96
N ASP A 37 14.97 -5.88 -26.63
CA ASP A 37 15.32 -7.16 -25.98
C ASP A 37 16.61 -7.06 -25.15
N ALA A 38 17.60 -6.30 -25.64
CA ALA A 38 18.84 -6.05 -24.90
C ALA A 38 18.61 -5.37 -23.53
N ALA A 39 17.60 -4.51 -23.41
CA ALA A 39 17.24 -3.89 -22.13
C ALA A 39 16.60 -4.90 -21.17
N LEU A 40 15.74 -5.78 -21.69
CA LEU A 40 15.11 -6.85 -20.90
C LEU A 40 16.15 -7.84 -20.38
N ASP A 41 17.03 -8.32 -21.25
CA ASP A 41 18.09 -9.26 -20.88
C ASP A 41 19.04 -8.68 -19.83
N LEU A 42 19.42 -7.41 -19.98
CA LEU A 42 20.24 -6.73 -19.00
C LEU A 42 19.51 -6.64 -17.64
N MET A 43 18.23 -6.25 -17.63
CA MET A 43 17.46 -6.12 -16.39
C MET A 43 17.20 -7.47 -15.71
N ARG A 44 17.03 -8.56 -16.48
CA ARG A 44 16.96 -9.92 -15.93
C ARG A 44 18.26 -10.27 -15.19
N ARG A 45 19.43 -10.01 -15.78
CA ARG A 45 20.72 -10.24 -15.10
C ARG A 45 20.88 -9.42 -13.83
N PHE A 46 20.44 -8.17 -13.81
CA PHE A 46 20.44 -7.36 -12.58
C PHE A 46 19.49 -7.94 -11.52
N PHE A 47 18.31 -8.39 -11.94
CA PHE A 47 17.27 -8.92 -11.05
C PHE A 47 17.64 -10.29 -10.45
N GLU A 48 18.41 -11.10 -11.19
CA GLU A 48 18.92 -12.41 -10.79
C GLU A 48 20.21 -12.34 -9.95
N ASN A 49 20.72 -11.14 -9.67
CA ASN A 49 21.92 -10.97 -8.87
C ASN A 49 21.77 -11.65 -7.48
N PRO A 50 22.67 -12.57 -7.09
CA PRO A 50 22.60 -13.28 -5.81
C PRO A 50 22.54 -12.37 -4.58
N MET A 51 23.14 -11.17 -4.65
CA MET A 51 23.10 -10.18 -3.57
C MET A 51 21.70 -9.62 -3.31
N LEU A 52 20.78 -9.79 -4.26
CA LEU A 52 19.39 -9.37 -4.17
C LEU A 52 18.43 -10.52 -3.79
N SER A 53 18.95 -11.74 -3.57
CA SER A 53 18.14 -12.95 -3.39
C SER A 53 17.17 -12.88 -2.21
N SER A 54 17.58 -12.29 -1.09
CA SER A 54 16.77 -12.12 0.13
C SER A 54 15.70 -11.01 0.05
N PHE A 55 15.67 -10.24 -1.04
CA PHE A 55 14.69 -9.16 -1.23
C PHE A 55 13.48 -9.63 -2.05
N THR A 56 12.33 -9.05 -1.74
CA THR A 56 11.11 -9.23 -2.54
C THR A 56 11.25 -8.53 -3.91
N PRO A 57 10.49 -8.95 -4.94
CA PRO A 57 10.50 -8.33 -6.27
C PRO A 57 10.47 -6.79 -6.27
N LEU A 58 9.60 -6.17 -5.48
CA LEU A 58 9.52 -4.71 -5.40
C LEU A 58 10.71 -4.07 -4.67
N GLN A 59 11.26 -4.74 -3.64
CA GLN A 59 12.51 -4.29 -3.01
C GLN A 59 13.69 -4.38 -4.00
N ARG A 60 13.77 -5.44 -4.82
CA ARG A 60 14.80 -5.57 -5.86
C ARG A 60 14.70 -4.45 -6.88
N GLU A 61 13.49 -4.18 -7.36
CA GLU A 61 13.23 -3.06 -8.27
C GLU A 61 13.70 -1.73 -7.68
N GLU A 62 13.31 -1.41 -6.44
CA GLU A 62 13.70 -0.17 -5.77
C GLU A 62 15.24 -0.05 -5.66
N ARG A 63 15.94 -1.14 -5.32
CA ARG A 63 17.41 -1.16 -5.23
C ARG A 63 18.09 -0.99 -6.58
N ILE A 64 17.58 -1.62 -7.64
CA ILE A 64 18.13 -1.48 -8.98
C ILE A 64 17.92 -0.05 -9.49
N ILE A 65 16.74 0.55 -9.27
CA ILE A 65 16.48 1.95 -9.63
C ILE A 65 17.42 2.89 -8.86
N GLN A 66 17.63 2.67 -7.57
CA GLN A 66 18.59 3.43 -6.77
C GLN A 66 20.02 3.29 -7.32
N LEU A 67 20.44 2.07 -7.67
CA LEU A 67 21.75 1.81 -8.26
C LEU A 67 21.93 2.58 -9.58
N LEU A 68 20.94 2.50 -10.48
CA LEU A 68 20.98 3.19 -11.78
C LEU A 68 21.04 4.72 -11.59
N GLY A 69 20.33 5.26 -10.60
CA GLY A 69 20.35 6.69 -10.31
C GLY A 69 21.66 7.16 -9.66
N GLN A 70 22.17 6.42 -8.67
CA GLN A 70 23.35 6.82 -7.88
C GLN A 70 24.68 6.51 -8.57
N GLN A 71 24.75 5.45 -9.37
CA GLN A 71 25.96 5.00 -10.05
C GLN A 71 25.91 5.28 -11.56
N GLY A 72 25.04 6.21 -11.99
CA GLY A 72 24.84 6.55 -13.40
C GLY A 72 26.14 6.93 -14.10
N ASP A 73 26.99 7.75 -13.47
CA ASP A 73 28.26 8.20 -14.07
C ASP A 73 29.24 7.06 -14.35
N VAL A 74 29.21 6.00 -13.52
CA VAL A 74 30.07 4.82 -13.67
C VAL A 74 29.50 3.83 -14.68
N LEU A 75 28.17 3.65 -14.67
CA LEU A 75 27.47 2.68 -15.52
C LEU A 75 27.27 3.19 -16.95
N ALA A 76 26.98 4.48 -17.12
CA ALA A 76 26.57 5.07 -18.38
C ALA A 76 27.62 4.87 -19.50
N PRO A 77 28.93 5.13 -19.33
CA PRO A 77 29.90 4.97 -20.41
C PRO A 77 29.96 3.54 -20.95
N ARG A 78 29.81 2.54 -20.08
CA ARG A 78 29.83 1.12 -20.47
C ARG A 78 28.52 0.73 -21.15
N LEU A 79 27.38 1.06 -20.54
CA LEU A 79 26.07 0.67 -21.07
C LEU A 79 25.74 1.36 -22.40
N ILE A 80 26.08 2.65 -22.56
CA ILE A 80 25.87 3.38 -23.81
C ILE A 80 26.75 2.79 -24.92
N ARG A 81 28.02 2.51 -24.64
CA ARG A 81 28.92 1.96 -25.66
C ARG A 81 28.54 0.54 -26.07
N ASP A 82 28.23 -0.32 -25.09
CA ASP A 82 28.12 -1.76 -25.33
C ASP A 82 26.69 -2.20 -25.69
N TYR A 83 25.65 -1.46 -25.26
CA TYR A 83 24.25 -1.85 -25.43
C TYR A 83 23.35 -0.79 -26.11
N PHE A 84 23.65 0.50 -25.94
CA PHE A 84 22.78 1.59 -26.40
C PHE A 84 23.55 2.69 -27.17
N PRO A 85 24.22 2.34 -28.29
CA PRO A 85 25.08 3.26 -29.00
C PRO A 85 24.29 4.48 -29.49
N GLY A 86 24.85 5.67 -29.29
CA GLY A 86 24.24 6.95 -29.68
C GLY A 86 23.12 7.45 -28.77
N SER A 87 22.78 6.73 -27.70
CA SER A 87 21.78 7.18 -26.72
C SER A 87 22.42 7.99 -25.60
N THR A 88 21.68 8.98 -25.08
CA THR A 88 22.01 9.67 -23.83
C THR A 88 21.62 8.83 -22.61
N TRP A 89 22.21 9.07 -21.45
CA TRP A 89 21.88 8.32 -20.23
C TRP A 89 20.39 8.40 -19.86
N ASN A 90 19.75 9.57 -20.04
CA ASN A 90 18.31 9.73 -19.79
C ASN A 90 17.47 8.87 -20.74
N GLN A 91 17.87 8.74 -22.00
CA GLN A 91 17.21 7.84 -22.95
C GLN A 91 17.41 6.38 -22.55
N VAL A 92 18.61 6.00 -22.11
CA VAL A 92 18.88 4.65 -21.59
C VAL A 92 18.01 4.36 -20.37
N LEU A 93 17.91 5.26 -19.39
CA LEU A 93 17.04 5.10 -18.23
C LEU A 93 15.56 4.96 -18.63
N ALA A 94 15.11 5.72 -19.63
CA ALA A 94 13.75 5.63 -20.16
C ALA A 94 13.45 4.27 -20.81
N LEU A 95 14.47 3.51 -21.23
CA LEU A 95 14.35 2.13 -21.71
C LEU A 95 14.50 1.09 -20.59
N LEU A 96 15.47 1.29 -19.68
CA LEU A 96 15.78 0.34 -18.61
C LEU A 96 14.70 0.27 -17.54
N VAL A 97 14.09 1.39 -17.14
CA VAL A 97 13.08 1.39 -16.07
C VAL A 97 11.81 0.61 -16.48
N PRO A 98 11.23 0.81 -17.68
CA PRO A 98 10.13 -0.05 -18.15
C PRO A 98 10.54 -1.52 -18.29
N ALA A 99 11.75 -1.80 -18.80
CA ALA A 99 12.26 -3.17 -18.90
C ALA A 99 12.34 -3.84 -17.53
N LEU A 100 12.87 -3.14 -16.52
CA LEU A 100 12.93 -3.62 -15.14
C LEU A 100 11.54 -3.90 -14.58
N ARG A 101 10.57 -3.02 -14.80
CA ARG A 101 9.18 -3.24 -14.36
C ARG A 101 8.58 -4.50 -14.95
N ASN A 102 8.86 -4.79 -16.23
CA ASN A 102 8.38 -6.02 -16.87
C ASN A 102 8.97 -7.26 -16.18
N VAL A 103 10.28 -7.29 -15.97
CA VAL A 103 10.97 -8.37 -15.24
C VAL A 103 10.41 -8.51 -13.81
N THR A 104 10.22 -7.40 -13.10
CA THR A 104 9.61 -7.43 -11.77
C THR A 104 8.19 -7.98 -11.82
N ASN A 105 7.39 -7.62 -12.83
CA ASN A 105 6.00 -8.08 -12.98
C ASN A 105 5.91 -9.59 -13.22
N GLU A 106 6.85 -10.17 -13.99
CA GLU A 106 6.98 -11.62 -14.20
C GLU A 106 7.15 -12.36 -12.87
N ALA A 107 7.87 -11.80 -11.90
CA ALA A 107 8.06 -12.38 -10.58
C ALA A 107 6.96 -12.01 -9.56
N LEU A 108 6.43 -10.78 -9.64
CA LEU A 108 5.52 -10.20 -8.65
C LEU A 108 4.09 -10.75 -8.78
N PHE A 109 3.51 -10.73 -9.98
CA PHE A 109 2.09 -11.01 -10.14
C PHE A 109 1.69 -12.48 -9.93
N PRO A 110 2.48 -13.49 -10.35
CA PRO A 110 2.17 -14.88 -10.02
C PRO A 110 2.09 -15.11 -8.51
N ARG A 111 3.01 -14.51 -7.75
CA ARG A 111 3.01 -14.59 -6.27
C ARG A 111 1.84 -13.85 -5.64
N LEU A 112 1.48 -12.67 -6.15
CA LEU A 112 0.28 -11.96 -5.67
C LEU A 112 -0.98 -12.75 -5.99
N GLU A 113 -1.07 -13.40 -7.15
CA GLU A 113 -2.20 -14.25 -7.50
C GLU A 113 -2.33 -15.45 -6.56
N GLU A 114 -1.23 -16.13 -6.26
CA GLU A 114 -1.20 -17.21 -5.26
C GLU A 114 -1.72 -16.73 -3.90
N ILE A 115 -1.23 -15.58 -3.42
CA ILE A 115 -1.65 -15.02 -2.13
C ILE A 115 -3.13 -14.66 -2.15
N VAL A 116 -3.59 -13.88 -3.14
CA VAL A 116 -4.98 -13.41 -3.21
C VAL A 116 -5.95 -14.58 -3.34
N ARG A 117 -5.61 -15.61 -4.12
CA ARG A 117 -6.44 -16.82 -4.25
C ARG A 117 -6.37 -17.71 -3.00
N GLY A 118 -5.26 -17.69 -2.27
CA GLY A 118 -5.07 -18.42 -1.01
C GLY A 118 -5.67 -17.75 0.23
N LEU A 119 -6.11 -16.49 0.15
CA LEU A 119 -6.74 -15.81 1.28
C LEU A 119 -8.06 -16.47 1.70
N SER A 120 -8.28 -16.53 3.02
CA SER A 120 -9.58 -16.91 3.55
C SER A 120 -10.56 -15.74 3.40
N TRP A 121 -11.43 -15.82 2.40
CA TRP A 121 -12.49 -14.82 2.16
C TRP A 121 -13.73 -15.01 3.05
N LYS A 122 -13.71 -15.98 3.95
CA LYS A 122 -14.83 -16.30 4.88
C LYS A 122 -15.24 -15.10 5.74
N PHE A 123 -14.32 -14.18 6.01
CA PHE A 123 -14.63 -12.95 6.76
C PHE A 123 -15.71 -12.08 6.08
N LEU A 124 -15.89 -12.20 4.76
CA LEU A 124 -16.91 -11.43 4.03
C LEU A 124 -18.32 -11.77 4.53
N ALA A 125 -18.61 -13.04 4.79
CA ALA A 125 -19.90 -13.50 5.32
C ALA A 125 -20.16 -13.03 6.77
N LEU A 126 -19.13 -12.57 7.48
CA LEU A 126 -19.23 -12.00 8.82
C LEU A 126 -19.41 -10.47 8.80
N LEU A 127 -19.16 -9.82 7.65
CA LEU A 127 -19.25 -8.37 7.48
C LEU A 127 -20.47 -7.93 6.69
N ASP A 128 -20.99 -8.79 5.81
CA ASP A 128 -22.17 -8.56 5.00
C ASP A 128 -23.04 -9.82 5.03
N GLU A 129 -24.36 -9.63 5.06
CA GLU A 129 -25.33 -10.72 5.03
C GLU A 129 -25.43 -11.35 3.64
N LYS A 130 -25.00 -10.63 2.60
CA LYS A 130 -25.08 -11.09 1.22
C LYS A 130 -24.00 -12.12 0.92
N PRO A 131 -24.34 -13.25 0.27
CA PRO A 131 -23.33 -14.20 -0.19
C PRO A 131 -22.49 -13.56 -1.30
N ILE A 132 -21.19 -13.42 -1.07
CA ILE A 132 -20.26 -12.82 -2.04
C ILE A 132 -19.38 -13.93 -2.64
N PRO A 133 -19.36 -14.13 -3.97
CA PRO A 133 -18.51 -15.15 -4.59
C PRO A 133 -17.01 -14.85 -4.42
N HIS A 134 -16.32 -15.64 -3.59
CA HIS A 134 -14.92 -15.41 -3.22
C HIS A 134 -13.98 -15.28 -4.44
N ALA A 135 -14.16 -16.12 -5.47
CA ALA A 135 -13.35 -16.06 -6.69
C ALA A 135 -13.48 -14.72 -7.44
N GLN A 136 -14.69 -14.16 -7.51
CA GLN A 136 -14.92 -12.88 -8.17
C GLN A 136 -14.29 -11.73 -7.38
N VAL A 137 -14.31 -11.79 -6.04
CA VAL A 137 -13.61 -10.80 -5.21
C VAL A 137 -12.11 -10.86 -5.45
N ALA A 138 -11.52 -12.06 -5.44
CA ALA A 138 -10.11 -12.26 -5.74
C ALA A 138 -9.71 -11.68 -7.11
N ASP A 139 -10.51 -11.94 -8.14
CA ASP A 139 -10.27 -11.41 -9.49
C ASP A 139 -10.37 -9.87 -9.54
N GLN A 140 -11.33 -9.26 -8.83
CA GLN A 140 -11.41 -7.79 -8.73
C GLN A 140 -10.21 -7.18 -7.99
N VAL A 141 -9.77 -7.80 -6.90
CA VAL A 141 -8.59 -7.35 -6.16
C VAL A 141 -7.33 -7.45 -7.03
N LEU A 142 -7.16 -8.54 -7.79
CA LEU A 142 -6.04 -8.70 -8.72
C LEU A 142 -6.08 -7.68 -9.86
N ALA A 143 -7.25 -7.42 -10.44
CA ALA A 143 -7.43 -6.41 -11.48
C ALA A 143 -7.08 -5.00 -10.95
N PHE A 144 -7.55 -4.67 -9.75
CA PHE A 144 -7.20 -3.44 -9.05
C PHE A 144 -5.69 -3.32 -8.83
N LEU A 145 -5.04 -4.37 -8.32
CA LEU A 145 -3.59 -4.38 -8.08
C LEU A 145 -2.80 -4.18 -9.38
N ARG A 146 -3.15 -4.87 -10.46
CA ARG A 146 -2.52 -4.69 -11.78
C ARG A 146 -2.65 -3.25 -12.28
N LYS A 147 -3.82 -2.64 -12.10
CA LYS A 147 -4.07 -1.24 -12.48
C LYS A 147 -3.24 -0.26 -11.65
N VAL A 148 -3.26 -0.37 -10.33
CA VAL A 148 -2.62 0.61 -9.44
C VAL A 148 -1.09 0.48 -9.46
N LEU A 149 -0.56 -0.75 -9.50
CA LEU A 149 0.88 -1.04 -9.53
C LEU A 149 1.53 -0.81 -10.91
N ALA A 150 0.76 -0.34 -11.90
CA ALA A 150 1.33 0.24 -13.11
C ALA A 150 2.07 1.57 -12.82
N ARG A 151 1.72 2.25 -11.71
CA ARG A 151 2.33 3.53 -11.29
C ARG A 151 3.54 3.29 -10.38
N GLN A 152 4.63 4.04 -10.59
CA GLN A 152 5.86 3.87 -9.79
C GLN A 152 5.64 4.13 -8.30
N ASP A 153 4.97 5.22 -7.96
CA ASP A 153 4.80 5.62 -6.57
C ASP A 153 3.96 4.59 -5.80
N ALA A 154 2.97 3.98 -6.47
CA ALA A 154 2.19 2.89 -5.92
C ALA A 154 3.05 1.64 -5.64
N ARG A 155 3.97 1.30 -6.55
CA ARG A 155 4.91 0.18 -6.36
C ARG A 155 5.80 0.41 -5.14
N LEU A 156 6.38 1.61 -5.00
CA LEU A 156 7.21 1.97 -3.86
C LEU A 156 6.45 1.89 -2.53
N ALA A 157 5.21 2.39 -2.50
CA ALA A 157 4.37 2.31 -1.31
C ALA A 157 3.90 0.87 -1.01
N PHE A 158 3.76 0.03 -2.04
CA PHE A 158 3.35 -1.36 -1.91
C PHE A 158 4.51 -2.31 -1.56
N THR A 159 5.76 -1.85 -1.59
CA THR A 159 6.92 -2.62 -1.14
C THR A 159 6.72 -3.20 0.27
N GLY A 160 6.26 -2.38 1.21
CA GLY A 160 5.98 -2.81 2.59
C GLY A 160 4.86 -3.84 2.70
N PRO A 161 3.64 -3.54 2.23
CA PRO A 161 2.52 -4.48 2.25
C PRO A 161 2.80 -5.80 1.55
N SER A 162 3.39 -5.78 0.35
CA SER A 162 3.76 -7.01 -0.36
C SER A 162 4.78 -7.84 0.42
N THR A 163 5.76 -7.21 1.07
CA THR A 163 6.77 -7.90 1.88
C THR A 163 6.15 -8.52 3.14
N ALA A 164 5.20 -7.83 3.79
CA ALA A 164 4.44 -8.37 4.91
C ALA A 164 3.69 -9.65 4.54
N LEU A 165 3.09 -9.67 3.35
CA LEU A 165 2.34 -10.81 2.82
C LEU A 165 3.27 -11.96 2.39
N PHE A 166 4.35 -11.65 1.66
CA PHE A 166 5.27 -12.64 1.10
C PHE A 166 6.00 -13.45 2.19
N HIS A 167 6.30 -12.79 3.31
CA HIS A 167 6.95 -13.43 4.45
C HIS A 167 6.00 -13.76 5.60
N ARG A 168 4.68 -13.59 5.39
CA ARG A 168 3.63 -13.86 6.40
C ARG A 168 3.92 -13.24 7.76
N VAL A 169 4.53 -12.06 7.78
CA VAL A 169 4.94 -11.37 9.01
C VAL A 169 3.73 -11.08 9.88
N LEU A 170 2.63 -10.66 9.24
CA LEU A 170 1.37 -10.39 9.91
C LEU A 170 0.80 -11.63 10.60
N ASP A 171 0.78 -12.79 9.93
CA ASP A 171 0.23 -14.04 10.49
C ASP A 171 0.96 -14.45 11.77
N ARG A 172 2.29 -14.32 11.76
CA ARG A 172 3.14 -14.62 12.91
C ARG A 172 2.80 -13.75 14.12
N TYR A 173 2.62 -12.43 13.92
CA TYR A 173 2.20 -11.54 14.99
C TYR A 173 0.74 -11.75 15.41
N LEU A 174 -0.14 -12.07 14.46
CA LEU A 174 -1.55 -12.32 14.73
C LEU A 174 -1.74 -13.52 15.65
N GLU A 175 -0.91 -14.55 15.48
CA GLU A 175 -0.86 -15.70 16.39
C GLU A 175 -0.55 -15.29 17.83
N ALA A 176 0.50 -14.51 18.06
CA ALA A 176 0.85 -14.01 19.39
C ALA A 176 -0.24 -13.09 19.97
N ILE A 177 -0.77 -12.16 19.16
CA ILE A 177 -1.85 -11.24 19.56
C ILE A 177 -3.10 -12.01 20.03
N CYS A 178 -3.53 -13.03 19.27
CA CYS A 178 -4.68 -13.85 19.62
C CYS A 178 -4.44 -14.73 20.86
N ALA A 179 -3.20 -15.21 21.06
CA ALA A 179 -2.84 -16.04 22.21
C ALA A 179 -2.81 -15.21 23.50
N GLU A 180 -2.16 -14.05 23.47
CA GLU A 180 -1.95 -13.20 24.66
C GLU A 180 -3.19 -12.38 25.03
N ARG A 181 -4.08 -12.12 24.06
CA ARG A 181 -5.32 -11.36 24.23
C ARG A 181 -5.08 -9.98 24.86
N GLY A 182 -4.00 -9.32 24.47
CA GLY A 182 -3.57 -8.01 24.95
C GLY A 182 -4.39 -6.84 24.39
N TYR A 183 -3.77 -5.66 24.36
CA TYR A 183 -4.38 -4.41 23.92
C TYR A 183 -4.86 -4.51 22.46
N VAL A 184 -4.04 -5.01 21.55
CA VAL A 184 -4.40 -5.13 20.12
C VAL A 184 -5.57 -6.07 19.92
N TYR A 185 -5.57 -7.23 20.59
CA TYR A 185 -6.70 -8.17 20.52
C TYR A 185 -7.98 -7.57 21.11
N PHE A 186 -7.89 -6.85 22.23
CA PHE A 186 -9.02 -6.17 22.83
C PHE A 186 -9.59 -5.09 21.88
N GLU A 187 -8.74 -4.28 21.27
CA GLU A 187 -9.15 -3.26 20.31
C GLU A 187 -9.84 -3.87 19.08
N LEU A 188 -9.31 -4.96 18.53
CA LEU A 188 -9.92 -5.66 17.39
C LEU A 188 -11.27 -6.30 17.77
N SER A 189 -11.32 -7.05 18.88
CA SER A 189 -12.48 -7.88 19.23
C SER A 189 -13.58 -7.14 20.00
N LYS A 190 -13.24 -6.14 20.82
CA LYS A 190 -14.18 -5.43 21.70
C LYS A 190 -14.50 -4.02 21.22
N VAL A 191 -13.50 -3.28 20.77
CA VAL A 191 -13.69 -1.88 20.31
C VAL A 191 -14.22 -1.86 18.87
N GLU A 192 -13.51 -2.50 17.94
CA GLU A 192 -13.94 -2.62 16.54
C GLU A 192 -15.01 -3.71 16.32
N ARG A 193 -15.21 -4.56 17.35
CA ARG A 193 -16.22 -5.63 17.40
C ARG A 193 -16.08 -6.66 16.27
N LEU A 194 -14.84 -6.96 15.87
CA LEU A 194 -14.57 -8.03 14.91
C LEU A 194 -14.73 -9.39 15.60
N SER A 195 -15.87 -10.03 15.37
CA SER A 195 -16.19 -11.37 15.92
C SER A 195 -15.68 -12.49 15.01
N MET A 196 -14.41 -12.39 14.61
CA MET A 196 -13.76 -13.25 13.63
C MET A 196 -12.76 -14.19 14.29
N GLY A 197 -12.58 -15.40 13.74
CA GLY A 197 -11.49 -16.30 14.11
C GLY A 197 -10.14 -15.81 13.59
N LYS A 198 -9.05 -16.48 13.99
CA LYS A 198 -7.68 -16.13 13.55
C LYS A 198 -7.54 -16.17 12.03
N GLU A 199 -8.14 -17.17 11.38
CA GLU A 199 -8.09 -17.36 9.93
C GLU A 199 -8.82 -16.22 9.19
N GLU A 200 -10.04 -15.90 9.62
CA GLU A 200 -10.85 -14.82 9.04
C GLU A 200 -10.20 -13.46 9.27
N LEU A 201 -9.67 -13.22 10.47
CA LEU A 201 -8.97 -11.98 10.81
C LEU A 201 -7.69 -11.82 10.00
N GLY A 202 -6.94 -12.91 9.77
CA GLY A 202 -5.77 -12.91 8.89
C GLY A 202 -6.13 -12.58 7.43
N GLY A 203 -7.22 -13.17 6.91
CA GLY A 203 -7.76 -12.85 5.59
C GLY A 203 -8.20 -11.39 5.47
N PHE A 204 -8.90 -10.87 6.49
CA PHE A 204 -9.35 -9.48 6.54
C PHE A 204 -8.17 -8.51 6.52
N LEU A 205 -7.21 -8.65 7.45
CA LEU A 205 -6.05 -7.76 7.55
C LEU A 205 -5.13 -7.85 6.32
N SER A 206 -4.97 -9.04 5.75
CA SER A 206 -4.22 -9.23 4.50
C SER A 206 -4.90 -8.52 3.32
N THR A 207 -6.24 -8.55 3.26
CA THR A 207 -7.00 -7.78 2.28
C THR A 207 -6.74 -6.28 2.45
N LEU A 208 -6.73 -5.76 3.68
CA LEU A 208 -6.42 -4.34 3.92
C LEU A 208 -5.00 -3.97 3.45
N LEU A 209 -4.00 -4.84 3.65
CA LEU A 209 -2.64 -4.65 3.13
C LEU A 209 -2.62 -4.61 1.59
N LEU A 210 -3.33 -5.50 0.92
CA LEU A 210 -3.45 -5.53 -0.54
C LEU A 210 -4.11 -4.26 -1.10
N LEU A 211 -5.00 -3.63 -0.33
CA LEU A 211 -5.73 -2.43 -0.75
C LEU A 211 -5.02 -1.12 -0.39
N ARG A 212 -3.97 -1.14 0.44
CA ARG A 212 -3.18 0.07 0.75
C ARG A 212 -2.72 0.90 -0.45
N PRO A 213 -2.27 0.34 -1.60
CA PRO A 213 -1.83 1.17 -2.72
C PRO A 213 -2.97 1.98 -3.35
N ALA A 214 -4.23 1.79 -2.92
CA ALA A 214 -5.37 2.61 -3.35
C ALA A 214 -5.13 4.11 -3.21
N LEU A 215 -4.29 4.53 -2.25
CA LEU A 215 -3.87 5.93 -2.09
C LEU A 215 -3.49 6.58 -3.43
N TYR A 216 -2.88 5.81 -4.33
CA TYR A 216 -2.42 6.23 -5.65
C TYR A 216 -3.48 6.08 -6.74
N LEU A 217 -4.77 5.97 -6.41
CA LEU A 217 -5.85 6.14 -7.40
C LEU A 217 -6.12 7.60 -7.71
N LEU A 218 -6.08 8.46 -6.68
CA LEU A 218 -6.47 9.87 -6.79
C LEU A 218 -5.28 10.84 -6.72
N THR A 219 -4.11 10.37 -6.30
CA THR A 219 -2.89 11.17 -6.24
C THR A 219 -2.39 11.47 -7.65
N PRO A 220 -2.20 12.73 -8.08
CA PRO A 220 -1.61 13.04 -9.38
C PRO A 220 -0.11 12.68 -9.40
N ASP A 221 0.44 12.34 -10.57
CA ASP A 221 1.86 11.94 -10.72
C ASP A 221 2.86 13.07 -10.35
N SER A 222 2.42 14.33 -10.28
CA SER A 222 3.32 15.49 -10.32
C SER A 222 3.22 16.49 -9.15
N GLY A 223 2.60 16.16 -8.00
CA GLY A 223 2.36 17.24 -7.01
C GLY A 223 1.99 16.92 -5.57
N THR A 224 2.42 15.79 -5.00
CA THR A 224 2.23 15.56 -3.55
C THR A 224 3.39 16.14 -2.74
N ASP A 225 3.04 16.81 -1.64
CA ASP A 225 3.99 17.34 -0.66
C ASP A 225 4.93 16.23 -0.19
N PHE A 226 6.22 16.56 -0.08
CA PHE A 226 7.26 15.61 0.33
C PHE A 226 6.93 14.92 1.66
N ARG A 227 6.29 15.63 2.61
CA ARG A 227 5.86 15.06 3.90
C ARG A 227 4.82 13.96 3.76
N GLU A 228 3.80 14.16 2.91
CA GLU A 228 2.76 13.14 2.65
C GLU A 228 3.36 11.90 1.99
N ARG A 229 4.39 12.07 1.16
CA ARG A 229 5.11 10.95 0.53
C ARG A 229 5.94 10.13 1.52
N VAL A 230 6.50 10.78 2.53
CA VAL A 230 7.40 10.13 3.50
C VAL A 230 6.62 9.41 4.59
N SER A 231 5.59 10.04 5.16
CA SER A 231 4.77 9.41 6.23
C SER A 231 3.67 8.50 5.68
N GLY A 232 3.23 8.72 4.44
CA GLY A 232 2.06 8.03 3.88
C GLY A 232 0.75 8.40 4.59
N VAL A 233 0.73 9.47 5.39
CA VAL A 233 -0.43 9.92 6.14
C VAL A 233 -1.24 10.92 5.31
N VAL A 234 -2.56 10.74 5.28
CA VAL A 234 -3.52 11.63 4.61
C VAL A 234 -4.57 12.15 5.57
N ARG A 235 -5.13 13.31 5.23
CA ARG A 235 -6.27 13.89 5.94
C ARG A 235 -7.55 13.07 5.75
N ALA A 236 -8.41 13.04 6.77
CA ALA A 236 -9.68 12.32 6.75
C ALA A 236 -10.59 12.68 5.55
N SER A 237 -10.66 13.95 5.15
CA SER A 237 -11.47 14.38 4.00
C SER A 237 -10.97 13.84 2.64
N PHE A 238 -9.67 13.55 2.53
CA PHE A 238 -9.13 12.85 1.37
C PHE A 238 -9.46 11.35 1.44
N ALA A 239 -9.40 10.75 2.62
CA ALA A 239 -9.78 9.36 2.87
C ALA A 239 -11.23 9.06 2.43
N GLU A 240 -12.20 9.95 2.70
CA GLU A 240 -13.58 9.77 2.22
C GLU A 240 -13.71 9.76 0.68
N ARG A 241 -12.95 10.62 -0.01
CA ARG A 241 -12.92 10.63 -1.48
C ARG A 241 -12.28 9.37 -2.02
N LEU A 242 -11.21 8.93 -1.38
CA LEU A 242 -10.49 7.73 -1.75
C LEU A 242 -11.33 6.46 -1.54
N SER A 243 -12.06 6.37 -0.41
CA SER A 243 -12.98 5.25 -0.13
C SER A 243 -14.04 5.13 -1.22
N ARG A 244 -14.66 6.24 -1.62
CA ARG A 244 -15.62 6.25 -2.75
C ARG A 244 -14.99 5.86 -4.08
N ALA A 245 -13.73 6.21 -4.33
CA ALA A 245 -13.03 5.80 -5.55
C ALA A 245 -12.72 4.30 -5.52
N LEU A 246 -12.20 3.78 -4.41
CA LEU A 246 -11.86 2.37 -4.24
C LEU A 246 -13.10 1.47 -4.30
N ALA A 247 -14.22 1.88 -3.68
CA ALA A 247 -15.49 1.16 -3.76
C ALA A 247 -16.02 1.00 -5.19
N ARG A 248 -15.67 1.91 -6.11
CA ARG A 248 -16.03 1.79 -7.53
C ARG A 248 -15.14 0.82 -8.29
N GLU A 249 -13.88 0.69 -7.87
CA GLU A 249 -12.92 -0.24 -8.47
C GLU A 249 -13.19 -1.68 -8.02
N ILE A 250 -13.67 -1.87 -6.79
CA ILE A 250 -13.92 -3.20 -6.20
C ILE A 250 -15.31 -3.24 -5.55
N PRO A 251 -16.40 -3.20 -6.35
CA PRO A 251 -17.77 -3.10 -5.85
C PRO A 251 -18.25 -4.32 -5.06
N LEU A 252 -17.57 -5.47 -5.16
CA LEU A 252 -17.93 -6.66 -4.39
C LEU A 252 -17.39 -6.64 -2.96
N LEU A 253 -16.50 -5.72 -2.60
CA LEU A 253 -16.03 -5.63 -1.22
C LEU A 253 -17.00 -4.83 -0.35
N PRO A 254 -17.32 -5.30 0.87
CA PRO A 254 -18.11 -4.54 1.82
C PRO A 254 -17.48 -3.17 2.11
N ALA A 255 -18.32 -2.14 2.28
CA ALA A 255 -17.87 -0.77 2.51
C ALA A 255 -16.92 -0.68 3.72
N LYS A 256 -17.14 -1.48 4.77
CA LYS A 256 -16.29 -1.54 5.97
C LYS A 256 -14.84 -1.97 5.64
N VAL A 257 -14.65 -2.89 4.69
CA VAL A 257 -13.30 -3.33 4.25
C VAL A 257 -12.61 -2.19 3.50
N VAL A 258 -13.32 -1.57 2.57
CA VAL A 258 -12.82 -0.44 1.77
C VAL A 258 -12.43 0.73 2.67
N GLU A 259 -13.30 1.09 3.61
CA GLU A 259 -13.08 2.16 4.57
C GLU A 259 -11.88 1.86 5.46
N ALA A 260 -11.81 0.67 6.07
CA ALA A 260 -10.69 0.29 6.92
C ALA A 260 -9.34 0.30 6.17
N ALA A 261 -9.31 -0.13 4.90
CA ALA A 261 -8.11 -0.08 4.08
C ALA A 261 -7.64 1.36 3.85
N VAL A 262 -8.56 2.26 3.55
CA VAL A 262 -8.28 3.67 3.29
C VAL A 262 -7.89 4.41 4.58
N LEU A 263 -8.56 4.11 5.69
CA LEU A 263 -8.25 4.65 7.01
C LEU A 263 -6.88 4.21 7.53
N SER A 264 -6.25 3.16 6.96
CA SER A 264 -4.86 2.80 7.29
C SER A 264 -3.83 3.86 6.86
N HIS A 265 -4.25 4.89 6.12
CA HIS A 265 -3.43 6.04 5.77
C HIS A 265 -3.73 7.26 6.64
N VAL A 266 -4.62 7.19 7.63
CA VAL A 266 -4.95 8.34 8.48
C VAL A 266 -4.16 8.24 9.79
N SER A 267 -3.74 9.39 10.32
CA SER A 267 -3.02 9.46 11.60
C SER A 267 -3.96 9.17 12.77
N PHE A 268 -3.55 8.28 13.68
CA PHE A 268 -4.27 8.04 14.93
C PHE A 268 -4.28 9.26 15.85
N GLU A 269 -3.27 10.12 15.77
CA GLU A 269 -3.23 11.37 16.53
C GLU A 269 -4.32 12.34 16.06
N GLU A 270 -4.59 12.38 14.75
CA GLU A 270 -5.66 13.21 14.17
C GLU A 270 -7.04 12.58 14.35
N ASN A 271 -7.12 11.25 14.37
CA ASN A 271 -8.37 10.52 14.54
C ASN A 271 -8.22 9.33 15.50
N PRO A 272 -8.49 9.52 16.80
CA PRO A 272 -8.47 8.43 17.78
C PRO A 272 -9.56 7.37 17.56
N GLY A 273 -10.55 7.63 16.70
CA GLY A 273 -11.61 6.70 16.35
C GLY A 273 -11.25 5.70 15.24
N LEU A 274 -9.98 5.64 14.81
CA LEU A 274 -9.58 4.74 13.74
C LEU A 274 -9.76 3.26 14.12
N PRO A 275 -10.24 2.42 13.18
CA PRO A 275 -10.29 0.98 13.38
C PRO A 275 -8.93 0.42 13.79
N ALA A 276 -8.93 -0.54 14.71
CA ALA A 276 -7.71 -1.19 15.18
C ALA A 276 -7.03 -1.95 14.03
N SER A 277 -7.83 -2.53 13.14
CA SER A 277 -7.38 -3.19 11.91
C SER A 277 -6.58 -2.25 11.01
N SER A 278 -7.09 -1.04 10.77
CA SER A 278 -6.42 0.02 10.00
C SER A 278 -5.08 0.42 10.62
N ARG A 279 -5.05 0.64 11.94
CA ARG A 279 -3.83 0.99 12.69
C ARG A 279 -2.77 -0.10 12.57
N LEU A 280 -3.17 -1.36 12.78
CA LEU A 280 -2.27 -2.51 12.73
C LEU A 280 -1.64 -2.68 11.34
N VAL A 281 -2.46 -2.57 10.30
CA VAL A 281 -2.04 -2.63 8.90
C VAL A 281 -1.06 -1.51 8.53
N ALA A 282 -1.27 -0.30 9.06
CA ALA A 282 -0.35 0.83 8.88
C ALA A 282 1.04 0.52 9.46
N VAL A 283 1.09 -0.07 10.66
CA VAL A 283 2.34 -0.47 11.33
C VAL A 283 3.07 -1.53 10.51
N PHE A 284 2.40 -2.63 10.12
CA PHE A 284 3.06 -3.70 9.36
C PHE A 284 3.48 -3.27 7.96
N SER A 285 2.69 -2.40 7.30
CA SER A 285 3.10 -1.81 6.03
C SER A 285 4.41 -1.04 6.16
N HIS A 286 4.64 -0.33 7.25
CA HIS A 286 5.88 0.42 7.45
C HIS A 286 7.02 -0.49 7.88
N ARG A 287 6.78 -1.37 8.86
CA ARG A 287 7.78 -2.33 9.35
C ARG A 287 8.36 -3.16 8.22
N CYS A 288 7.50 -3.64 7.32
CA CYS A 288 7.90 -4.59 6.29
C CYS A 288 8.59 -3.94 5.08
N ARG A 289 8.68 -2.62 4.98
CA ARG A 289 9.37 -1.96 3.85
C ARG A 289 10.86 -2.35 3.77
N SER A 290 11.52 -2.45 4.92
CA SER A 290 12.93 -2.83 5.04
C SER A 290 13.14 -4.21 5.68
N TYR A 291 12.09 -5.02 5.80
CA TYR A 291 12.18 -6.35 6.39
C TYR A 291 13.01 -7.28 5.50
N ARG A 292 13.85 -8.09 6.15
CA ARG A 292 14.65 -9.15 5.55
C ARG A 292 14.64 -10.34 6.52
N PRO A 293 14.16 -11.52 6.10
CA PRO A 293 14.06 -12.67 7.00
C PRO A 293 15.42 -13.28 7.36
N ASP A 294 16.41 -13.19 6.47
CA ASP A 294 17.68 -13.93 6.59
C ASP A 294 18.79 -13.15 7.33
N ILE A 295 18.43 -12.12 8.13
CA ILE A 295 19.43 -11.38 8.90
C ILE A 295 19.83 -12.22 10.11
N THR A 296 21.09 -12.68 10.14
CA THR A 296 21.70 -13.26 11.33
C THR A 296 21.90 -12.19 12.39
N VAL A 297 21.39 -12.46 13.59
CA VAL A 297 21.53 -11.56 14.75
C VAL A 297 22.76 -11.97 15.55
N ASP A 298 23.68 -11.02 15.73
CA ASP A 298 24.87 -11.23 16.56
C ASP A 298 24.48 -11.41 18.04
N ARG A 299 25.30 -12.18 18.78
CA ARG A 299 25.05 -12.39 20.21
C ARG A 299 25.04 -11.05 20.97
N GLY A 300 23.93 -10.78 21.65
CA GLY A 300 23.73 -9.54 22.42
C GLY A 300 23.18 -8.36 21.62
N ALA A 301 23.03 -8.48 20.30
CA ALA A 301 22.32 -7.49 19.50
C ALA A 301 20.80 -7.65 19.67
N GLU A 302 20.06 -6.54 19.58
CA GLU A 302 18.60 -6.61 19.49
C GLU A 302 18.19 -7.18 18.13
N SER A 303 17.13 -7.98 18.12
CA SER A 303 16.57 -8.54 16.91
C SER A 303 15.98 -7.43 16.01
N PRO A 304 15.87 -7.66 14.68
CA PRO A 304 15.47 -6.62 13.75
C PRO A 304 14.08 -6.04 14.03
N ASP A 305 13.08 -6.85 14.40
CA ASP A 305 11.75 -6.32 14.71
C ASP A 305 11.79 -5.51 16.00
N ARG A 306 12.43 -6.03 17.05
CA ARG A 306 12.57 -5.32 18.34
C ARG A 306 13.22 -3.95 18.16
N SER A 307 14.33 -3.89 17.43
CA SER A 307 15.02 -2.63 17.13
C SER A 307 14.12 -1.65 16.34
N TRP A 308 13.40 -2.16 15.34
CA TRP A 308 12.47 -1.34 14.56
C TRP A 308 11.34 -0.77 15.43
N PHE A 309 10.70 -1.59 16.26
CA PHE A 309 9.64 -1.13 17.15
C PHE A 309 10.16 -0.14 18.20
N ALA A 310 11.38 -0.32 18.72
CA ALA A 310 12.01 0.68 19.60
C ALA A 310 12.14 2.05 18.92
N ALA A 311 12.57 2.09 17.66
CA ALA A 311 12.66 3.32 16.89
C ALA A 311 11.28 3.91 16.54
N ALA A 312 10.32 3.06 16.15
CA ALA A 312 8.95 3.45 15.83
C ALA A 312 8.26 4.10 17.04
N ARG A 313 8.46 3.56 18.25
CA ARG A 313 7.94 4.15 19.50
C ARG A 313 8.51 5.52 19.83
N ARG A 314 9.69 5.89 19.32
CA ARG A 314 10.24 7.25 19.48
C ARG A 314 9.69 8.22 18.44
N THR A 315 9.23 7.69 17.30
CA THR A 315 8.81 8.46 16.12
C THR A 315 7.32 8.30 15.81
N TRP A 316 6.53 7.74 16.72
CA TRP A 316 5.14 7.33 16.47
C TRP A 316 4.26 8.48 15.98
N ARG A 317 4.43 9.70 16.51
CA ARG A 317 3.68 10.90 16.10
C ARG A 317 3.91 11.25 14.63
N LEU A 318 5.14 11.11 14.13
CA LEU A 318 5.48 11.40 12.74
C LEU A 318 4.71 10.52 11.76
N TYR A 319 4.49 9.26 12.14
CA TYR A 319 3.79 8.27 11.33
C TYR A 319 2.32 8.10 11.73
N GLY A 320 1.84 8.84 12.74
CA GLY A 320 0.49 8.71 13.26
C GLY A 320 0.15 7.34 13.84
N PHE A 321 1.14 6.62 14.39
CA PHE A 321 0.94 5.29 14.97
C PHE A 321 0.31 5.35 16.36
N ASP A 322 -0.37 4.28 16.74
CA ASP A 322 -0.82 4.09 18.11
C ASP A 322 0.33 3.56 18.99
N LEU A 323 0.74 4.37 19.97
CA LEU A 323 1.84 4.05 20.86
C LEU A 323 1.59 2.77 21.68
N LYS A 324 0.37 2.52 22.15
CA LYS A 324 0.04 1.34 22.96
C LYS A 324 0.14 0.06 22.13
N MET A 325 -0.33 0.13 20.89
CA MET A 325 -0.17 -0.96 19.92
C MET A 325 1.32 -1.24 19.64
N LEU A 326 2.15 -0.19 19.47
CA LEU A 326 3.59 -0.37 19.31
C LEU A 326 4.28 -0.96 20.54
N ASP A 327 3.85 -0.59 21.75
CA ASP A 327 4.38 -1.15 23.00
C ASP A 327 4.09 -2.66 23.12
N GLU A 328 2.88 -3.10 22.77
CA GLU A 328 2.55 -4.53 22.73
C GLU A 328 3.34 -5.27 21.67
N LEU A 329 3.42 -4.74 20.44
CA LEU A 329 4.19 -5.37 19.36
C LEU A 329 5.69 -5.43 19.67
N TYR A 330 6.24 -4.40 20.34
CA TYR A 330 7.60 -4.41 20.86
C TYR A 330 7.79 -5.55 21.88
N ARG A 331 6.87 -5.70 22.85
CA ARG A 331 6.93 -6.78 23.84
C ARG A 331 6.88 -8.15 23.17
N ILE A 332 5.94 -8.37 22.24
CA ILE A 332 5.84 -9.62 21.47
C ILE A 332 7.16 -9.88 20.73
N SER A 333 7.72 -8.90 20.02
CA SER A 333 8.98 -9.08 19.30
C SER A 333 10.15 -9.47 20.22
N ALA A 334 10.19 -8.91 21.45
CA ALA A 334 11.22 -9.20 22.43
C ALA A 334 11.08 -10.59 23.05
N GLU A 335 9.84 -11.04 23.29
CA GLU A 335 9.53 -12.35 23.88
C GLU A 335 9.84 -13.50 22.91
N TYR A 336 9.50 -13.33 21.64
CA TYR A 336 9.73 -14.35 20.61
C TYR A 336 11.08 -14.22 19.88
N GLY A 337 11.87 -13.19 20.17
CA GLY A 337 13.19 -12.97 19.57
C GLY A 337 13.15 -12.64 18.07
N TRP A 338 12.13 -11.92 17.62
CA TRP A 338 11.91 -11.56 16.20
C TRP A 338 12.56 -10.24 15.77
#